data_AF-A0A1Z3HPY8-F1
#
_entry.id   AF-A0A1Z3HPY8-F1
#
_cell.length_a   1.000
_cell.length_b   1.000
_cell.length_c   1.000
_cell.angle_alpha   90.00
_cell.angle_beta   90.00
_cell.angle_gamma   90.00
#
_symmetry.space_group_name_H-M   'P 1'
#
loop_
_entity.id
_entity.type
_entity.pdbx_description
1 polymer ?
#
loop_
_entity_poly.entity_id
_entity_poly.type
_entity_poly.pdbx_seq_one_letter_code
_entity_poly.pdbx_strand_id
1 'polypeptide(L)'
;MPDSIQIGILVLGAVLLLIAILGGNFKLFGAEVTATVSNRFLRFTAFALGTALLIIAIGLPAFESTPPPPEPTPTASPTLTVSPTPTASPTATPSPPPPEPTPDGLSDCRLTIRNPLVSLMSEPDQFSREIIRVQPGDYPALGYETASFGPQEQGWFMIEAEGRQGWIKDDTWTIERKSAQCP
;
A
#
# COMPACT_ATOMS: atom_id res chain seq x y z
N MET A 1 -14.72 -18.96 -7.80
CA MET A 1 -15.07 -17.94 -6.78
C MET A 1 -14.54 -18.42 -5.44
N PRO A 2 -13.24 -18.32 -5.15
CA PRO A 2 -12.69 -19.39 -4.31
C PRO A 2 -12.48 -18.96 -2.86
N ASP A 3 -11.59 -18.00 -2.58
CA ASP A 3 -11.01 -17.98 -1.24
C ASP A 3 -11.69 -16.99 -0.27
N SER A 4 -12.12 -15.83 -0.78
CA SER A 4 -12.70 -14.77 0.07
C SER A 4 -14.02 -15.18 0.74
N ILE A 5 -14.83 -16.02 0.06
CA ILE A 5 -16.11 -16.49 0.61
C ILE A 5 -15.88 -17.54 1.70
N GLN A 6 -14.92 -18.46 1.51
CA GLN A 6 -14.61 -19.49 2.50
C GLN A 6 -14.05 -18.87 3.80
N ILE A 7 -13.16 -17.88 3.67
CA ILE A 7 -12.64 -17.11 4.81
C ILE A 7 -13.78 -16.39 5.52
N GLY A 8 -14.70 -15.76 4.77
CA GLY A 8 -15.86 -15.09 5.34
C GLY A 8 -16.77 -16.03 6.14
N ILE A 9 -17.05 -17.22 5.63
CA ILE A 9 -17.90 -18.22 6.31
C ILE A 9 -17.24 -18.74 7.59
N LEU A 10 -15.93 -18.99 7.56
CA LEU A 10 -15.17 -19.46 8.72
C LEU A 10 -15.16 -18.42 9.85
N VAL A 11 -14.87 -17.16 9.52
CA VAL A 11 -14.86 -16.06 10.49
C VAL A 11 -16.25 -15.86 11.07
N LEU A 12 -17.30 -15.87 10.24
CA LEU A 12 -18.68 -15.74 10.70
C LEU A 12 -19.09 -16.88 11.65
N GLY A 13 -18.75 -18.13 11.31
CA GLY A 13 -19.02 -19.29 12.15
C GLY A 13 -18.34 -19.20 13.52
N ALA A 14 -17.07 -18.79 13.55
CA ALA A 14 -16.32 -18.61 14.79
C ALA A 14 -16.93 -17.52 15.69
N VAL A 15 -17.34 -16.39 15.11
CA VAL A 15 -17.98 -15.28 15.84
C VAL A 15 -19.32 -15.73 16.45
N LEU A 16 -20.14 -16.47 15.70
CA LEU A 16 -21.42 -17.00 16.21
C LEU A 16 -21.24 -17.98 17.36
N LEU A 17 -20.21 -18.83 17.31
CA LEU A 17 -19.87 -19.75 18.40
C LEU A 17 -19.48 -18.97 19.66
N LEU A 18 -18.70 -17.90 19.50
CA LEU A 18 -18.23 -17.05 20.59
C LEU A 18 -19.39 -16.31 21.27
N ILE A 19 -20.35 -15.80 20.48
CA ILE A 19 -21.61 -15.24 20.99
C ILE A 19 -22.39 -16.27 21.80
N ALA A 20 -22.46 -17.52 21.34
CA ALA A 20 -23.21 -18.57 22.02
C ALA A 20 -22.63 -18.95 23.39
N ILE A 21 -21.29 -18.98 23.51
CA ILE A 21 -20.59 -19.36 24.74
C ILE A 21 -20.53 -18.19 25.73
N LEU A 22 -20.09 -17.01 25.30
CA LEU A 22 -19.87 -15.86 26.18
C LEU A 22 -21.16 -15.08 26.48
N GLY A 23 -22.19 -15.23 25.65
CA GLY A 23 -23.49 -14.57 25.86
C GLY A 23 -23.54 -13.10 25.48
N GLY A 24 -22.55 -12.60 24.73
CA GLY A 24 -22.45 -11.23 24.23
C GLY A 24 -21.30 -10.41 24.85
N ASN A 25 -21.16 -9.15 24.41
CA ASN A 25 -20.22 -8.15 24.95
C ASN A 25 -18.74 -8.56 24.93
N PHE A 26 -18.23 -8.90 23.76
CA PHE A 26 -16.79 -9.09 23.56
C PHE A 26 -16.23 -8.06 22.57
N LYS A 27 -14.93 -7.79 22.70
CA LYS A 27 -14.18 -6.92 21.79
C LYS A 27 -13.45 -7.78 20.76
N LEU A 28 -13.75 -7.57 19.49
CA LEU A 28 -12.93 -8.07 18.38
C LEU A 28 -12.29 -6.86 17.71
N PHE A 29 -10.96 -6.79 17.78
CA PHE A 29 -10.17 -5.75 17.10
C PHE A 29 -10.61 -4.30 17.43
N GLY A 30 -10.95 -4.04 18.69
CA GLY A 30 -11.38 -2.72 19.15
C GLY A 30 -12.83 -2.35 18.81
N ALA A 31 -13.53 -3.17 18.01
CA ALA A 31 -14.97 -3.04 17.82
C ALA A 31 -15.72 -3.78 18.93
N GLU A 32 -16.63 -3.08 19.61
CA GLU A 32 -17.53 -3.66 20.61
C GLU A 32 -18.74 -4.27 19.91
N VAL A 33 -18.92 -5.59 20.07
CA VAL A 33 -20.11 -6.28 19.55
C VAL A 33 -21.16 -6.37 20.65
N THR A 34 -22.06 -5.39 20.68
CA THR A 34 -23.16 -5.28 21.68
C THR A 34 -24.34 -6.18 21.32
N ALA A 35 -24.09 -7.47 21.08
CA ALA A 35 -25.15 -8.45 20.91
C ALA A 35 -25.51 -9.05 22.28
N THR A 36 -26.37 -8.37 23.05
CA THR A 36 -26.86 -8.93 24.31
C THR A 36 -27.95 -9.96 24.02
N VAL A 37 -27.56 -11.23 23.96
CA VAL A 37 -28.50 -12.34 23.78
C VAL A 37 -28.88 -12.89 25.15
N SER A 38 -29.90 -12.29 25.77
CA SER A 38 -30.43 -12.71 27.07
C SER A 38 -31.25 -14.01 27.00
N ASN A 39 -31.74 -14.38 25.82
CA ASN A 39 -32.57 -15.56 25.63
C ASN A 39 -31.72 -16.82 25.37
N ARG A 40 -31.90 -17.84 26.22
CA ARG A 40 -31.23 -19.14 26.13
C ARG A 40 -31.51 -19.85 24.79
N PHE A 41 -32.69 -19.66 24.21
CA PHE A 41 -33.04 -20.23 22.91
C PHE A 41 -32.18 -19.66 21.77
N LEU A 42 -31.96 -18.34 21.75
CA LEU A 42 -31.13 -17.69 20.75
C LEU A 42 -29.65 -18.10 20.84
N ARG A 43 -29.15 -18.40 22.05
CA ARG A 43 -27.79 -18.93 22.23
C ARG A 43 -27.65 -20.33 21.63
N PHE A 44 -28.66 -21.18 21.81
CA PHE A 44 -28.67 -22.52 21.22
C PHE A 44 -28.72 -22.46 19.69
N THR A 45 -29.55 -21.58 19.11
CA THR A 45 -29.58 -21.40 17.65
C THR A 45 -28.26 -20.86 17.11
N ALA A 46 -27.62 -19.91 17.80
CA ALA A 46 -26.31 -19.41 17.40
C ALA A 46 -25.22 -20.49 17.46
N PHE A 47 -25.25 -21.35 18.49
CA PHE A 47 -24.34 -22.48 18.62
C PHE A 47 -24.52 -23.49 17.47
N ALA A 48 -25.77 -23.88 17.18
CA ALA A 48 -26.09 -24.82 16.11
C ALA A 48 -25.66 -24.27 14.74
N LEU A 49 -25.97 -23.00 14.45
CA LEU A 49 -25.63 -22.35 13.18
C LEU A 49 -24.11 -22.17 13.04
N GLY A 50 -23.44 -21.71 14.09
CA GLY A 50 -21.99 -21.53 14.12
C GLY A 50 -21.25 -22.84 13.88
N THR A 51 -21.68 -23.92 14.55
CA THR A 51 -21.10 -25.25 14.37
C THR A 51 -21.34 -25.79 12.96
N ALA A 52 -22.54 -25.62 12.41
CA ALA A 52 -22.85 -26.04 11.04
C ALA A 52 -21.97 -25.32 9.99
N LEU A 53 -21.79 -24.00 10.12
CA LEU A 53 -20.93 -23.23 9.22
C LEU A 53 -19.46 -23.66 9.31
N LEU A 54 -18.98 -24.01 10.50
CA LEU A 54 -17.60 -24.44 10.73
C LEU A 54 -17.36 -25.83 10.12
N ILE A 55 -18.33 -26.74 10.23
CA ILE A 55 -18.29 -28.05 9.55
C ILE A 55 -18.28 -27.89 8.04
N ILE A 56 -19.10 -26.98 7.49
CA ILE A 56 -19.12 -26.71 6.03
C ILE A 56 -17.78 -26.14 5.56
N ALA A 57 -17.19 -25.20 6.33
CA ALA A 57 -15.93 -24.57 5.97
C ALA A 57 -14.73 -25.55 5.95
N ILE A 58 -14.73 -26.55 6.84
CA ILE A 58 -13.66 -27.56 6.95
C ILE A 58 -13.94 -28.80 6.09
N GLY A 59 -15.21 -29.22 5.99
CA GLY A 59 -15.62 -30.49 5.39
C GLY A 59 -15.85 -30.43 3.88
N LEU A 60 -15.94 -29.24 3.28
CA LEU A 60 -15.84 -29.10 1.84
C LEU A 60 -14.37 -29.31 1.46
N PRO A 61 -14.02 -30.36 0.68
CA PRO A 61 -12.68 -30.47 0.14
C PRO A 61 -12.43 -29.19 -0.63
N ALA A 62 -11.37 -28.47 -0.26
CA ALA A 62 -10.89 -27.32 -1.00
C ALA A 62 -10.89 -27.73 -2.47
N PHE A 63 -11.62 -27.00 -3.31
CA PHE A 63 -11.46 -27.14 -4.74
C PHE A 63 -10.01 -26.79 -5.00
N GLU A 64 -9.18 -27.83 -5.10
CA GLU A 64 -7.78 -27.75 -5.46
C GLU A 64 -7.79 -26.94 -6.75
N SER A 65 -7.37 -25.68 -6.63
CA SER A 65 -7.25 -24.80 -7.78
C SER A 65 -6.27 -25.49 -8.69
N THR A 66 -6.77 -26.19 -9.71
CA THR A 66 -5.96 -26.78 -10.75
C THR A 66 -4.96 -25.70 -11.14
N PRO A 67 -3.65 -25.97 -11.06
CA PRO A 67 -2.65 -24.97 -11.42
C PRO A 67 -3.04 -24.41 -12.79
N PRO A 68 -3.04 -23.08 -12.96
CA PRO A 68 -3.39 -22.50 -14.24
C PRO A 68 -2.55 -23.20 -15.31
N PRO A 69 -3.16 -23.58 -16.46
CA PRO A 69 -2.42 -24.21 -17.53
C PRO A 69 -1.18 -23.36 -17.83
N PRO A 70 -0.02 -23.97 -18.12
CA PRO A 70 1.20 -23.24 -18.38
C PRO A 70 0.88 -22.17 -19.42
N GLU A 71 1.14 -20.92 -19.06
CA GLU A 71 0.97 -19.78 -19.94
C GLU A 71 1.69 -20.11 -21.26
N PRO A 72 1.03 -19.97 -22.42
CA PRO A 72 1.67 -20.31 -23.69
C PRO A 72 2.96 -19.52 -23.78
N THR A 73 4.08 -20.22 -23.89
CA THR A 73 5.39 -19.62 -24.17
C THR A 73 5.19 -18.63 -25.31
N PRO A 74 5.53 -17.34 -25.13
CA PRO A 74 5.31 -16.35 -26.16
C PRO A 74 6.06 -16.81 -27.41
N THR A 75 5.31 -17.23 -28.43
CA THR A 75 5.84 -17.41 -29.78
C THR A 75 6.46 -16.08 -30.15
N ALA A 76 7.78 -16.07 -30.36
CA ALA A 76 8.50 -14.89 -30.80
C ALA A 76 7.74 -14.28 -31.97
N SER A 77 7.08 -13.15 -31.71
CA SER A 77 6.42 -12.36 -32.74
C SER A 77 7.47 -12.01 -33.79
N PRO A 78 7.17 -12.12 -35.09
CA PRO A 78 8.12 -11.71 -36.11
C PRO A 78 8.57 -10.28 -35.81
N THR A 79 9.88 -10.11 -35.67
CA THR A 79 10.52 -8.80 -35.53
C THR A 79 10.02 -7.93 -36.68
N LEU A 80 9.08 -7.04 -36.40
CA LEU A 80 8.73 -5.97 -37.32
C LEU A 80 9.97 -5.10 -37.40
N THR A 81 10.64 -5.12 -38.54
CA THR A 81 11.67 -4.17 -38.90
C THR A 81 11.01 -2.79 -38.91
N VAL A 82 11.07 -2.10 -37.78
CA VAL A 82 10.56 -0.74 -37.64
C VAL A 82 11.40 0.13 -38.57
N SER A 83 10.76 0.62 -39.63
CA SER A 83 11.30 1.69 -40.46
C SER A 83 11.72 2.86 -39.56
N PRO A 84 12.90 3.46 -39.75
CA PRO A 84 13.39 4.51 -38.88
C PRO A 84 12.35 5.63 -38.81
N THR A 85 11.72 5.75 -37.64
CA THR A 85 10.85 6.88 -37.33
C THR A 85 11.74 8.13 -37.35
N PRO A 86 11.34 9.21 -38.05
CA PRO A 86 12.13 10.42 -38.10
C PRO A 86 12.40 10.89 -36.67
N THR A 87 13.69 11.05 -36.35
CA THR A 87 14.16 11.63 -35.10
C THR A 87 13.46 12.96 -34.90
N ALA A 88 12.52 13.01 -33.95
CA ALA A 88 11.91 14.27 -33.54
C ALA A 88 13.05 15.16 -33.04
N SER A 89 13.18 16.31 -33.68
CA SER A 89 14.09 17.38 -33.27
C SER A 89 13.89 17.66 -31.78
N PRO A 90 14.95 17.76 -30.96
CA PRO A 90 14.82 18.05 -29.53
C PRO A 90 14.07 19.38 -29.39
N THR A 91 12.82 19.30 -28.95
CA THR A 91 12.10 20.48 -28.49
C THR A 91 12.86 20.97 -27.27
N ALA A 92 13.39 22.18 -27.33
CA ALA A 92 14.12 22.80 -26.24
C ALA A 92 13.30 22.66 -24.96
N THR A 93 13.82 21.87 -24.01
CA THR A 93 13.28 21.79 -22.67
C THR A 93 13.20 23.22 -22.14
N PRO A 94 12.02 23.72 -21.74
CA PRO A 94 11.91 25.04 -21.17
C PRO A 94 12.87 25.13 -19.99
N SER A 95 13.63 26.21 -19.93
CA SER A 95 14.54 26.50 -18.83
C SER A 95 13.74 26.38 -17.52
N PRO A 96 14.22 25.61 -16.53
CA PRO A 96 13.50 25.45 -15.27
C PRO A 96 13.24 26.85 -14.68
N PRO A 97 12.04 27.09 -14.13
CA PRO A 97 11.76 28.34 -13.45
C PRO A 97 12.82 28.56 -12.35
N PRO A 98 13.19 29.83 -12.08
CA PRO A 98 14.15 30.13 -11.03
C PRO A 98 13.71 29.46 -9.73
N PRO A 99 14.63 28.81 -9.00
CA PRO A 99 14.31 28.12 -7.76
C PRO A 99 13.63 29.11 -6.82
N GLU A 100 12.40 28.78 -6.43
CA GLU A 100 11.68 29.51 -5.40
C GLU A 100 12.55 29.50 -4.13
N PRO A 101 12.65 30.61 -3.39
CA PRO A 101 13.53 30.69 -2.22
C PRO A 101 13.18 29.56 -1.25
N THR A 102 14.15 28.66 -1.06
CA THR A 102 14.08 27.59 -0.08
C THR A 102 13.79 28.22 1.29
N PRO A 103 12.72 27.81 2.00
CA PRO A 103 12.48 28.29 3.35
C PRO A 103 13.69 27.91 4.22
N ASP A 104 14.34 28.92 4.80
CA ASP A 104 15.61 28.86 5.55
C ASP A 104 15.63 27.90 6.76
N GLY A 105 14.53 27.21 7.05
CA GLY A 105 14.40 26.29 8.19
C GLY A 105 14.83 24.84 7.95
N LEU A 106 15.13 24.42 6.70
CA LEU A 106 15.37 23.00 6.38
C LEU A 106 16.85 22.60 6.19
N SER A 107 17.79 23.53 6.30
CA SER A 107 19.21 23.32 5.98
C SER A 107 19.92 22.25 6.82
N ASP A 108 19.41 21.96 8.02
CA ASP A 108 19.92 20.93 8.92
C ASP A 108 19.10 19.63 8.92
N CYS A 109 18.03 19.54 8.12
CA CYS A 109 17.20 18.34 8.07
C CYS A 109 17.89 17.23 7.27
N ARG A 110 18.21 16.11 7.94
CA ARG A 110 18.75 14.88 7.34
C ARG A 110 17.78 13.73 7.41
N LEU A 111 17.67 13.00 6.30
CA LEU A 111 16.82 11.83 6.12
C LEU A 111 17.71 10.59 5.91
N THR A 112 17.53 9.56 6.73
CA THR A 112 18.19 8.26 6.55
C THR A 112 17.25 7.31 5.82
N ILE A 113 17.65 6.90 4.62
CA ILE A 113 16.91 5.98 3.75
C ILE A 113 17.66 4.65 3.76
N ARG A 114 16.98 3.56 4.14
CA ARG A 114 17.57 2.20 4.06
C ARG A 114 16.93 1.29 3.03
N ASN A 115 15.72 1.64 2.58
CA ASN A 115 14.98 0.82 1.63
C ASN A 115 15.47 1.13 0.20
N PRO A 116 16.08 0.17 -0.52
CA PRO A 116 16.59 0.40 -1.88
C PRO A 116 15.48 0.45 -2.94
N LEU A 117 14.21 0.28 -2.55
CA LEU A 117 13.05 0.35 -3.43
C LEU A 117 12.37 1.73 -3.40
N VAL A 118 12.97 2.72 -2.73
CA VAL A 118 12.46 4.09 -2.71
C VAL A 118 12.69 4.73 -4.07
N SER A 119 11.62 5.26 -4.64
CA SER A 119 11.63 5.98 -5.91
C SER A 119 11.63 7.49 -5.65
N LEU A 120 12.50 8.22 -6.36
CA LEU A 120 12.53 9.67 -6.40
C LEU A 120 11.52 10.15 -7.45
N MET A 121 10.55 10.97 -7.06
CA MET A 121 9.44 11.40 -7.92
C MET A 121 9.66 12.81 -8.48
N SER A 122 9.13 13.11 -9.67
CA SER A 122 9.22 14.45 -10.28
C SER A 122 8.41 15.52 -9.55
N GLU A 123 7.28 15.14 -8.97
CA GLU A 123 6.34 16.02 -8.26
C GLU A 123 5.94 15.34 -6.95
N PRO A 124 5.48 16.08 -5.92
CA PRO A 124 5.01 15.51 -4.65
C PRO A 124 3.62 14.86 -4.83
N ASP A 125 3.50 13.93 -5.77
CA ASP A 125 2.30 13.16 -6.06
C ASP A 125 2.63 11.68 -6.22
N GLN A 126 1.72 10.81 -5.78
CA GLN A 126 1.94 9.36 -5.81
C GLN A 126 1.91 8.76 -7.22
N PHE A 127 1.32 9.47 -8.18
CA PHE A 127 1.26 9.06 -9.58
C PHE A 127 2.28 9.81 -10.44
N SER A 128 3.12 10.64 -9.82
CA SER A 128 4.19 11.31 -10.53
C SER A 128 5.18 10.31 -11.11
N ARG A 129 5.93 10.75 -12.12
CA ARG A 129 6.91 9.88 -12.78
C ARG A 129 8.09 9.67 -11.86
N GLU A 130 8.49 8.41 -11.72
CA GLU A 130 9.77 8.05 -11.11
C GLU A 130 10.92 8.60 -11.96
N ILE A 131 11.80 9.37 -11.33
CA ILE A 131 13.03 9.91 -11.93
C ILE A 131 14.12 8.84 -11.88
N ILE A 132 14.37 8.31 -10.67
CA ILE A 132 15.39 7.30 -10.35
C ILE A 132 15.00 6.55 -9.07
N ARG A 133 15.68 5.44 -8.79
CA ARG A 133 15.66 4.81 -7.47
C ARG A 133 16.72 5.40 -6.57
N VAL A 134 16.35 5.68 -5.33
CA VAL A 134 17.24 6.26 -4.33
C VAL A 134 18.03 5.14 -3.65
N GLN A 135 19.35 5.29 -3.62
CA GLN A 135 20.22 4.34 -2.92
C GLN A 135 20.06 4.49 -1.39
N PRO A 136 20.30 3.43 -0.61
CA PRO A 136 20.37 3.55 0.83
C PRO A 136 21.48 4.53 1.26
N GLY A 137 21.15 5.52 2.10
CA GLY A 137 22.08 6.56 2.53
C GLY A 137 21.42 7.67 3.35
N ASP A 138 22.24 8.66 3.74
CA ASP A 138 21.78 9.88 4.40
C ASP A 138 21.71 11.03 3.40
N TYR A 139 20.55 11.65 3.28
CA TYR A 139 20.27 12.72 2.33
C TYR A 139 19.86 14.01 3.05
N PRO A 140 20.40 15.17 2.65
CA PRO A 140 19.88 16.45 3.11
C PRO A 140 18.51 16.72 2.47
N ALA A 141 17.56 17.20 3.26
CA ALA A 141 16.29 17.69 2.73
C ALA A 141 16.47 19.11 2.20
N LEU A 142 16.09 19.32 0.95
CA LEU A 142 16.10 20.62 0.26
C LEU A 142 14.77 21.36 0.40
N GLY A 143 13.69 20.65 0.70
CA GLY A 143 12.35 21.20 0.81
C GLY A 143 11.38 20.21 1.45
N TYR A 144 10.24 20.72 1.90
CA TYR A 144 9.14 19.91 2.41
C TYR A 144 7.82 20.52 1.90
N GLU A 145 6.95 19.67 1.37
CA GLU A 145 5.64 20.07 0.86
C GLU A 145 4.58 19.06 1.28
N THR A 146 3.39 19.55 1.60
CA THR A 146 2.22 18.70 1.87
C THR A 146 1.31 18.70 0.66
N ALA A 147 1.16 17.54 0.02
CA ALA A 147 0.24 17.36 -1.09
C ALA A 147 -1.06 16.70 -0.62
N SER A 148 -2.19 17.17 -1.14
CA SER A 148 -3.50 16.62 -0.83
C SER A 148 -3.87 15.54 -1.84
N PHE A 149 -4.14 14.34 -1.35
CA PHE A 149 -4.61 13.22 -2.15
C PHE A 149 -5.97 12.75 -1.66
N GLY A 150 -7.02 13.28 -2.30
CA GLY A 150 -8.40 13.07 -1.86
C GLY A 150 -8.60 13.63 -0.44
N PRO A 151 -9.04 12.83 0.54
CA PRO A 151 -9.25 13.29 1.91
C PRO A 151 -7.98 13.24 2.79
N GLN A 152 -6.83 12.83 2.25
CA GLN A 152 -5.60 12.67 3.02
C GLN A 152 -4.56 13.70 2.60
N GLU A 153 -3.91 14.33 3.56
CA GLU A 153 -2.70 15.12 3.33
C GLU A 153 -1.47 14.21 3.52
N GLN A 154 -0.51 14.29 2.61
CA GLN A 154 0.74 13.52 2.67
C GLN A 154 1.92 14.48 2.56
N GLY A 155 2.88 14.33 3.48
CA GLY A 155 4.13 15.06 3.45
C GLY A 155 5.11 14.47 2.43
N TRP A 156 5.89 15.34 1.81
CA TRP A 156 6.92 14.99 0.84
C TRP A 156 8.17 15.79 1.11
N PHE A 157 9.32 15.13 1.08
CA PHE A 157 10.63 15.77 1.16
C PHE A 157 11.27 15.86 -0.22
N MET A 158 11.76 17.04 -0.57
CA MET A 158 12.62 17.21 -1.74
C MET A 158 14.05 16.87 -1.34
N ILE A 159 14.71 15.98 -2.09
CA ILE A 159 16.11 15.59 -1.88
C ILE A 159 16.86 15.60 -3.21
N GLU A 160 18.20 15.59 -3.13
CA GLU A 160 19.07 15.37 -4.28
C GLU A 160 19.76 14.01 -4.19
N ALA A 161 19.57 13.16 -5.19
CA ALA A 161 20.21 11.87 -5.32
C ALA A 161 20.82 11.73 -6.73
N GLU A 162 22.08 11.30 -6.80
CA GLU A 162 22.81 11.12 -8.07
C GLU A 162 22.78 12.35 -9.00
N GLY A 163 22.80 13.56 -8.41
CA GLY A 163 22.75 14.84 -9.14
C GLY A 163 21.37 15.19 -9.71
N ARG A 164 20.32 14.49 -9.28
CA ARG A 164 18.92 14.77 -9.64
C ARG A 164 18.12 15.13 -8.40
N GLN A 165 17.30 16.16 -8.52
CA GLN A 165 16.38 16.58 -7.47
C GLN A 165 15.00 15.98 -7.71
N GLY A 166 14.32 15.60 -6.64
CA GLY A 166 12.95 15.14 -6.69
C GLY A 166 12.38 14.87 -5.30
N TRP A 167 11.19 14.30 -5.27
CA TRP A 167 10.37 14.17 -4.08
C TRP A 167 10.32 12.72 -3.60
N ILE A 168 10.46 12.54 -2.30
CA ILE A 168 10.19 11.27 -1.63
C ILE A 168 9.11 11.48 -0.58
N LYS A 169 8.31 10.44 -0.34
CA LYS A 169 7.20 10.51 0.60
C LYS A 169 7.70 10.50 2.05
N ASP A 170 7.11 11.34 2.90
CA ASP A 170 7.32 11.32 4.35
C ASP A 170 6.50 10.19 4.98
N ASP A 171 6.99 8.96 4.86
CA ASP A 171 6.45 7.82 5.57
C ASP A 171 7.54 6.92 6.14
N THR A 172 7.14 6.05 7.07
CA THR A 172 8.06 5.16 7.78
C THR A 172 8.59 4.01 6.92
N TRP A 173 8.06 3.83 5.72
CA TRP A 173 8.53 2.81 4.77
C TRP A 173 9.64 3.35 3.86
N THR A 174 9.62 4.65 3.62
CA THR A 174 10.54 5.39 2.78
C THR A 174 11.70 5.93 3.62
N ILE A 175 11.40 6.50 4.79
CA ILE A 175 12.35 7.17 5.67
C ILE A 175 12.45 6.40 6.98
N GLU A 176 13.63 5.84 7.26
CA GLU A 176 13.87 5.09 8.50
C GLU A 176 14.03 6.04 9.69
N ARG A 177 14.74 7.15 9.47
CA ARG A 177 15.03 8.14 10.51
C ARG A 177 15.06 9.55 9.93
N LYS A 178 14.45 10.48 10.66
CA LYS A 178 14.54 11.93 10.44
C LYS A 178 15.36 12.57 11.55
N SER A 179 16.14 13.59 11.21
CA SER A 179 16.77 14.45 12.22
C SER A 179 15.70 15.23 13.01
N ALA A 180 16.02 15.67 14.23
CA ALA A 180 15.07 16.39 15.09
C ALA A 180 14.59 17.74 14.54
N GLN A 181 15.27 18.27 13.53
CA GLN A 181 14.91 19.55 12.89
C GLN A 181 13.97 19.37 11.69
N CYS A 182 13.70 18.13 11.27
CA CYS A 182 12.74 17.88 10.21
C CYS A 182 11.29 18.02 10.73
N PRO A 183 10.36 18.51 9.89
CA PRO A 183 8.92 18.53 10.20
C PRO A 183 8.34 17.12 10.43
#